data_AF-A0A6B2NNF9-F1
#
_entry.id   AF-A0A6B2NNF9-F1
#
_cell.length_a   1.000
_cell.length_b   1.000
_cell.length_c   1.000
_cell.angle_alpha   90.00
_cell.angle_beta   90.00
_cell.angle_gamma   90.00
#
_symmetry.space_group_name_H-M   'P 1'
#
loop_
_entity.id
_entity.type
_entity.pdbx_description
1 polymer ?
#
loop_
_entity_poly.entity_id
_entity_poly.type
_entity_poly.pdbx_seq_one_letter_code
_entity_poly.pdbx_strand_id
1 'polypeptide(L)'
;MTRRKTVLALLGVGLLAPGMALAFQAFNRFEVYPVSKGVIEVVNRNGSAPKDFWCGAGDYAIRVLRTSATQRIYLVRPVGPAVTVKGRKGVHYALQPPPGVNTTPGYSVSVKVVGDNMTASMAQNYCYDRLEEDFWLRP
;
A
#
# COMPACT_ATOMS: atom_id res chain seq x y z
N MET A 1 22.85 -12.29 61.90
CA MET A 1 22.09 -11.37 61.01
C MET A 1 22.59 -11.61 59.57
N THR A 2 21.83 -12.32 58.73
CA THR A 2 21.05 -11.75 57.59
C THR A 2 21.90 -10.98 56.55
N ARG A 3 22.19 -11.58 55.38
CA ARG A 3 21.48 -11.43 54.06
C ARG A 3 21.62 -10.00 53.47
N ARG A 4 22.00 -9.77 52.21
CA ARG A 4 21.75 -10.43 50.89
C ARG A 4 23.00 -10.35 49.99
N LYS A 5 23.35 -11.38 49.20
CA LYS A 5 22.92 -11.68 47.80
C LYS A 5 23.16 -10.56 46.77
N THR A 6 24.10 -10.82 45.86
CA THR A 6 24.45 -10.06 44.64
C THR A 6 23.33 -10.10 43.59
N VAL A 7 23.15 -9.01 42.84
CA VAL A 7 22.57 -9.00 41.47
C VAL A 7 23.33 -7.96 40.65
N LEU A 8 23.86 -8.36 39.48
CA LEU A 8 24.47 -7.44 38.52
C LEU A 8 23.36 -6.90 37.60
N ALA A 9 23.14 -5.59 37.60
CA ALA A 9 22.06 -4.97 36.83
C ALA A 9 22.45 -4.82 35.35
N LEU A 10 22.18 -5.85 34.54
CA LEU A 10 22.25 -5.76 33.08
C LEU A 10 21.13 -4.86 32.55
N LEU A 11 21.46 -3.59 32.33
CA LEU A 11 20.63 -2.64 31.60
C LEU A 11 20.53 -3.08 30.13
N GLY A 12 19.49 -3.85 29.82
CA GLY A 12 19.16 -4.24 28.46
C GLY A 12 18.73 -3.02 27.63
N VAL A 13 19.68 -2.41 26.93
CA VAL A 13 19.40 -1.37 25.94
C VAL A 13 18.65 -2.01 24.78
N GLY A 14 17.33 -1.90 24.79
CA GLY A 14 16.49 -2.33 23.68
C GLY A 14 16.82 -1.52 22.44
N LEU A 15 17.40 -2.17 21.42
CA LEU A 15 17.69 -1.51 20.15
C LEU A 15 16.39 -0.99 19.54
N LEU A 16 16.31 0.33 19.36
CA LEU A 16 15.32 0.98 18.49
C LEU A 16 15.69 0.68 17.02
N ALA A 17 15.51 -0.57 16.62
CA ALA A 17 15.59 -0.97 15.22
C ALA A 17 14.53 -0.16 14.44
N PRO A 18 14.90 0.45 13.30
CA PRO A 18 13.92 1.16 12.47
C PRO A 18 12.86 0.15 12.03
N GLY A 19 11.62 0.39 12.45
CA GLY A 19 10.53 -0.57 12.30
C GLY A 19 10.32 -0.97 10.84
N MET A 20 10.64 -2.21 10.51
CA MET A 20 10.33 -2.77 9.19
C MET A 20 8.81 -2.78 9.02
N ALA A 21 8.28 -1.86 8.23
CA ALA A 21 6.87 -1.84 7.88
C ALA A 21 6.51 -3.17 7.20
N LEU A 22 5.79 -4.04 7.90
CA LEU A 22 5.42 -5.36 7.40
C LEU A 22 4.58 -5.19 6.13
N ALA A 23 5.08 -5.74 5.02
CA ALA A 23 4.39 -5.70 3.75
C ALA A 23 3.09 -6.52 3.85
N PHE A 24 1.95 -5.88 3.55
CA PHE A 24 0.76 -6.63 3.19
C PHE A 24 0.91 -7.13 1.75
N GLN A 25 0.59 -8.40 1.51
CA GLN A 25 0.52 -8.93 0.16
C GLN A 25 -0.91 -8.91 -0.35
N ALA A 26 -1.19 -8.04 -1.32
CA ALA A 26 -2.47 -7.94 -1.99
C ALA A 26 -2.75 -9.20 -2.84
N PHE A 27 -4.02 -9.38 -3.21
CA PHE A 27 -4.48 -10.54 -4.00
C PHE A 27 -3.66 -10.79 -5.28
N ASN A 28 -3.33 -9.74 -6.04
CA ASN A 28 -2.48 -9.82 -7.25
C ASN A 28 -0.97 -10.03 -6.98
N ARG A 29 -0.62 -10.32 -5.72
CA ARG A 29 0.72 -10.52 -5.13
C ARG A 29 1.59 -9.27 -5.03
N PHE A 30 1.05 -8.06 -5.22
CA PHE A 30 1.79 -6.81 -4.99
C PHE A 30 2.00 -6.57 -3.48
N GLU A 31 3.07 -5.84 -3.16
CA GLU A 31 3.49 -5.54 -1.79
C GLU A 31 3.02 -4.12 -1.44
N VAL A 32 2.32 -3.98 -0.31
CA VAL A 32 1.72 -2.73 0.16
C VAL A 32 2.27 -2.38 1.54
N TYR A 33 2.80 -1.16 1.66
CA TYR A 33 3.48 -0.69 2.86
C TYR A 33 2.82 0.58 3.40
N PRO A 34 2.51 0.69 4.70
CA PRO A 34 2.23 1.99 5.31
C PRO A 34 3.53 2.82 5.33
N VAL A 35 3.52 3.99 4.68
CA VAL A 35 4.70 4.88 4.57
C VAL A 35 4.57 6.15 5.41
N SER A 36 3.35 6.57 5.72
CA SER A 36 3.08 7.58 6.75
C SER A 36 1.63 7.45 7.26
N LYS A 37 1.20 8.31 8.20
CA LYS A 37 -0.15 8.27 8.76
C LYS A 37 -1.20 8.54 7.67
N GLY A 38 -1.91 7.48 7.26
CA GLY A 38 -2.96 7.54 6.23
C GLY A 38 -2.46 7.42 4.79
N VAL A 39 -1.16 7.16 4.57
CA VAL A 39 -0.56 6.99 3.23
C VAL A 39 0.10 5.62 3.10
N ILE A 40 -0.24 4.92 2.01
CA ILE A 40 0.33 3.62 1.64
C ILE A 40 1.13 3.72 0.34
N GLU A 41 2.24 2.99 0.25
CA GLU A 41 2.97 2.73 -1.00
C GLU A 41 2.59 1.34 -1.52
N VAL A 42 2.13 1.27 -2.77
CA VAL A 42 1.92 0.01 -3.50
C VAL A 42 3.10 -0.19 -4.45
N VAL A 43 3.85 -1.27 -4.27
CA VAL A 43 5.10 -1.54 -5.00
C VAL A 43 4.87 -2.46 -6.20
N ASN A 44 5.43 -2.06 -7.35
CA ASN A 44 5.27 -2.73 -8.64
C ASN A 44 5.87 -4.14 -8.66
N ARG A 45 5.38 -4.99 -9.57
CA ARG A 45 6.08 -6.19 -10.06
C ARG A 45 6.53 -6.01 -11.51
N ASN A 46 7.34 -6.92 -12.05
CA ASN A 46 7.65 -6.91 -13.49
C ASN A 46 6.33 -7.05 -14.29
N GLY A 47 6.18 -6.29 -15.37
CA GLY A 47 4.94 -6.28 -16.19
C GLY A 47 3.75 -5.50 -15.61
N SER A 48 3.92 -4.69 -14.55
CA SER A 48 2.80 -3.98 -13.91
C SER A 48 2.02 -3.04 -14.84
N ALA A 49 0.70 -3.20 -14.88
CA ALA A 49 -0.25 -2.26 -15.47
C ALA A 49 -0.83 -1.30 -14.39
N PRO A 50 -1.45 -0.16 -14.77
CA PRO A 50 -2.06 0.77 -13.81
C PRO A 50 -3.09 0.11 -12.87
N LYS A 51 -3.93 -0.79 -13.41
CA LYS A 51 -4.95 -1.54 -12.65
C LYS A 51 -4.37 -2.33 -11.47
N ASP A 52 -3.14 -2.79 -11.58
CA ASP A 52 -2.50 -3.61 -10.55
C ASP A 52 -2.17 -2.83 -9.27
N PHE A 53 -1.82 -1.54 -9.41
CA PHE A 53 -1.57 -0.67 -8.26
C PHE A 53 -2.87 -0.33 -7.53
N TRP A 54 -3.96 -0.12 -8.28
CA TRP A 54 -5.29 0.12 -7.72
C TRP A 54 -5.85 -1.12 -7.02
N CYS A 55 -5.66 -2.33 -7.57
CA CYS A 55 -5.91 -3.58 -6.85
C CYS A 55 -5.20 -3.60 -5.49
N GLY A 56 -3.88 -3.31 -5.47
CA GLY A 56 -3.12 -3.27 -4.22
C GLY A 56 -3.67 -2.27 -3.20
N ALA A 57 -4.05 -1.08 -3.66
CA ALA A 57 -4.61 -0.04 -2.80
C ALA A 57 -6.01 -0.40 -2.26
N GLY A 58 -6.91 -0.90 -3.10
CA GLY A 58 -8.27 -1.30 -2.74
C GLY A 58 -8.30 -2.51 -1.82
N ASP A 59 -7.50 -3.54 -2.12
CA ASP A 59 -7.41 -4.76 -1.32
C ASP A 59 -6.86 -4.47 0.09
N TYR A 60 -5.88 -3.56 0.20
CA TYR A 60 -5.40 -3.06 1.49
C TYR A 60 -6.47 -2.24 2.24
N ALA A 61 -7.15 -1.32 1.56
CA ALA A 61 -8.19 -0.48 2.17
C ALA A 61 -9.34 -1.32 2.74
N ILE A 62 -9.83 -2.31 1.99
CA ILE A 62 -10.95 -3.17 2.41
C ILE A 62 -10.51 -4.23 3.44
N ARG A 63 -9.37 -4.91 3.27
CA ARG A 63 -8.98 -6.05 4.14
C ARG A 63 -8.15 -5.65 5.36
N VAL A 64 -7.33 -4.60 5.26
CA VAL A 64 -6.45 -4.14 6.35
C VAL A 64 -7.04 -2.93 7.06
N LEU A 65 -7.40 -1.87 6.33
CA LEU A 65 -7.95 -0.64 6.93
C LEU A 65 -9.45 -0.71 7.24
N ARG A 66 -10.15 -1.72 6.73
CA ARG A 66 -11.60 -1.96 6.95
C ARG A 66 -12.47 -0.76 6.59
N THR A 67 -12.11 -0.04 5.52
CA THR A 67 -12.89 1.10 5.02
C THR A 67 -14.25 0.65 4.47
N SER A 68 -15.21 1.57 4.38
CA SER A 68 -16.43 1.32 3.61
C SER A 68 -16.09 1.09 2.13
N ALA A 69 -16.95 0.36 1.41
CA ALA A 69 -16.83 0.15 -0.03
C ALA A 69 -16.78 1.47 -0.82
N THR A 70 -17.49 2.51 -0.34
CA THR A 70 -17.62 3.84 -0.95
C THR A 70 -16.51 4.82 -0.57
N GLN A 71 -15.65 4.49 0.41
CA GLN A 71 -14.48 5.31 0.75
C GLN A 71 -13.64 5.56 -0.50
N ARG A 72 -13.31 6.82 -0.79
CA ARG A 72 -12.48 7.16 -1.95
C ARG A 72 -11.00 7.04 -1.61
N ILE A 73 -10.24 6.47 -2.54
CA ILE A 73 -8.79 6.31 -2.48
C ILE A 73 -8.19 7.27 -3.50
N TYR A 74 -7.29 8.14 -3.07
CA TYR A 74 -6.67 9.20 -3.87
C TYR A 74 -5.22 8.87 -4.16
N LEU A 75 -4.79 9.02 -5.40
CA LEU A 75 -3.37 8.98 -5.76
C LEU A 75 -2.70 10.28 -5.30
N VAL A 76 -1.74 10.16 -4.38
CA VAL A 76 -1.00 11.30 -3.79
C VAL A 76 0.46 11.38 -4.25
N ARG A 77 1.03 10.31 -4.82
CA ARG A 77 2.32 10.33 -5.52
C ARG A 77 2.28 9.43 -6.76
N PRO A 78 2.68 9.92 -7.94
CA PRO A 78 2.67 9.14 -9.18
C PRO A 78 3.75 8.06 -9.19
N VAL A 79 3.62 7.10 -10.12
CA VAL A 79 4.55 5.99 -10.27
C VAL A 79 6.00 6.49 -10.48
N GLY A 80 6.82 6.28 -9.45
CA GLY A 80 8.22 6.69 -9.40
C GLY A 80 9.05 5.67 -8.63
N PRO A 81 10.33 5.96 -8.29
CA PRO A 81 11.11 5.09 -7.40
C PRO A 81 10.37 4.84 -6.08
N ALA A 82 10.27 3.57 -5.67
CA ALA A 82 9.68 3.20 -4.39
C ALA A 82 10.54 3.68 -3.21
N VAL A 83 9.92 3.99 -2.08
CA VAL A 83 10.63 4.38 -0.85
C VAL A 83 10.92 3.20 0.07
N THR A 84 10.12 2.12 0.03
CA THR A 84 10.33 0.93 0.87
C THR A 84 11.18 -0.15 0.21
N VAL A 85 11.13 -0.30 -1.12
CA VAL A 85 11.85 -1.37 -1.86
C VAL A 85 12.81 -0.78 -2.89
N LYS A 86 14.11 -0.80 -2.57
CA LYS A 86 15.18 -0.29 -3.43
C LYS A 86 15.15 -0.97 -4.82
N GLY A 87 15.26 -0.16 -5.88
CA GLY A 87 15.28 -0.65 -7.27
C GLY A 87 13.90 -0.97 -7.87
N ARG A 88 12.82 -0.82 -7.11
CA ARG A 88 11.43 -0.99 -7.58
C ARG A 88 10.75 0.38 -7.75
N LYS A 89 9.55 0.36 -8.34
CA LYS A 89 8.68 1.53 -8.48
C LYS A 89 7.47 1.43 -7.54
N GLY A 90 7.03 2.56 -7.01
CA GLY A 90 5.90 2.66 -6.11
C GLY A 90 4.93 3.76 -6.53
N VAL A 91 3.67 3.61 -6.15
CA VAL A 91 2.61 4.64 -6.22
C VAL A 91 2.11 4.87 -4.81
N HIS A 92 1.92 6.13 -4.38
CA HIS A 92 1.37 6.41 -3.04
C HIS A 92 -0.10 6.78 -3.11
N TYR A 93 -0.89 6.20 -2.21
CA TYR A 93 -2.32 6.42 -2.09
C TYR A 93 -2.69 6.86 -0.67
N ALA A 94 -3.75 7.67 -0.56
CA ALA A 94 -4.32 8.11 0.72
C ALA A 94 -5.86 8.01 0.73
N LEU A 95 -6.45 8.05 1.91
CA LEU A 95 -7.92 8.09 2.10
C LEU A 95 -8.49 9.52 2.17
N GLN A 96 -7.61 10.53 2.06
CA GLN A 96 -7.95 11.95 2.05
C GLN A 96 -7.46 12.57 0.73
N PRO A 97 -8.17 13.57 0.16
CA PRO A 97 -7.75 14.24 -1.05
C PRO A 97 -6.44 15.04 -0.83
N PRO A 98 -5.50 15.04 -1.79
CA PRO A 98 -4.33 15.91 -1.72
C PRO A 98 -4.74 17.39 -1.85
N PRO A 99 -4.17 18.30 -1.03
CA PRO A 99 -4.57 19.70 -1.03
C PRO A 99 -4.16 20.43 -2.31
N GLY A 100 -5.05 21.26 -2.86
CA GLY A 100 -4.76 22.11 -4.01
C GLY A 100 -4.70 21.39 -5.37
N VAL A 101 -5.11 20.12 -5.45
CA VAL A 101 -5.10 19.32 -6.68
C VAL A 101 -6.54 19.05 -7.15
N ASN A 102 -6.75 18.97 -8.47
CA ASN A 102 -8.04 18.57 -9.03
C ASN A 102 -8.31 17.09 -8.72
N THR A 103 -9.41 16.80 -8.01
CA THR A 103 -9.87 15.44 -7.69
C THR A 103 -11.11 15.03 -8.49
N THR A 104 -11.37 15.65 -9.64
CA THR A 104 -12.38 15.19 -10.60
C THR A 104 -11.93 13.85 -11.20
N PRO A 105 -12.70 12.75 -11.06
CA PRO A 105 -12.27 11.45 -11.56
C PRO A 105 -12.09 11.44 -13.08
N GLY A 106 -11.04 10.78 -13.56
CA GLY A 106 -10.80 10.59 -14.99
C GLY A 106 -11.65 9.47 -15.60
N TYR A 107 -11.67 9.41 -16.93
CA TYR A 107 -12.31 8.31 -17.69
C TYR A 107 -11.43 7.05 -17.83
N SER A 108 -10.20 7.06 -17.30
CA SER A 108 -9.24 5.97 -17.43
C SER A 108 -8.34 5.83 -16.20
N VAL A 109 -7.90 4.60 -15.94
CA VAL A 109 -7.15 4.23 -14.73
C VAL A 109 -5.72 4.79 -14.78
N SER A 110 -5.43 5.85 -14.03
CA SER A 110 -4.10 6.46 -14.00
C SER A 110 -3.25 5.98 -12.83
N VAL A 111 -1.93 5.94 -13.04
CA VAL A 111 -0.93 5.93 -11.96
C VAL A 111 0.04 7.11 -12.09
N LYS A 112 -0.34 8.13 -12.86
CA LYS A 112 0.51 9.28 -13.22
C LYS A 112 -0.10 10.64 -12.82
N VAL A 113 -1.40 10.70 -12.58
CA VAL A 113 -2.14 11.94 -12.28
C VAL A 113 -2.44 12.00 -10.79
N VAL A 114 -1.77 12.92 -10.07
CA VAL A 114 -2.08 13.20 -8.66
C VAL A 114 -3.51 13.74 -8.58
N GLY A 115 -4.25 13.31 -7.56
CA GLY A 115 -5.68 13.62 -7.42
C GLY A 115 -6.62 12.66 -8.15
N ASP A 116 -6.14 11.80 -9.05
CA ASP A 116 -6.96 10.71 -9.61
C ASP A 116 -7.42 9.76 -8.49
N ASN A 117 -8.70 9.37 -8.52
CA ASN A 117 -9.36 8.76 -7.35
C ASN A 117 -10.65 8.00 -7.67
N MET A 118 -10.80 6.83 -7.04
CA MET A 118 -11.94 5.92 -7.18
C MET A 118 -12.38 5.38 -5.81
N THR A 119 -13.49 4.63 -5.74
CA THR A 119 -13.90 3.99 -4.48
C THR A 119 -13.03 2.78 -4.14
N ALA A 120 -12.95 2.41 -2.87
CA ALA A 120 -12.19 1.25 -2.40
C ALA A 120 -12.69 -0.07 -3.03
N SER A 121 -14.00 -0.20 -3.28
CA SER A 121 -14.56 -1.33 -4.04
C SER A 121 -14.12 -1.34 -5.50
N MET A 122 -14.18 -0.20 -6.20
CA MET A 122 -13.74 -0.12 -7.60
C MET A 122 -12.24 -0.41 -7.73
N ALA A 123 -11.44 0.08 -6.78
CA ALA A 123 -10.02 -0.22 -6.70
C ALA A 123 -9.76 -1.72 -6.46
N GLN A 124 -10.49 -2.36 -5.54
CA GLN A 124 -10.33 -3.79 -5.26
C GLN A 124 -10.80 -4.69 -6.41
N ASN A 125 -11.82 -4.28 -7.18
CA ASN A 125 -12.32 -5.07 -8.31
C ASN A 125 -11.23 -5.40 -9.34
N TYR A 126 -10.27 -4.49 -9.58
CA TYR A 126 -9.11 -4.71 -10.44
C TYR A 126 -8.20 -5.89 -10.01
N CYS A 127 -8.40 -6.46 -8.82
CA CYS A 127 -7.75 -7.71 -8.41
C CYS A 127 -8.33 -8.95 -9.12
N TYR A 128 -9.57 -8.87 -9.59
CA TYR A 128 -10.30 -9.99 -10.21
C TYR A 128 -10.21 -9.95 -11.74
N ASP A 129 -10.10 -8.77 -12.36
CA ASP A 129 -9.90 -8.60 -13.82
C ASP A 129 -8.78 -9.48 -14.41
N ARG A 130 -7.68 -9.70 -13.65
CA ARG A 130 -6.58 -10.55 -14.12
C ARG A 130 -6.93 -12.04 -14.08
N LEU A 131 -7.85 -12.49 -13.22
CA LEU A 131 -8.25 -13.90 -13.19
C LEU A 131 -8.94 -14.33 -14.49
N GLU A 132 -9.63 -13.40 -15.16
CA GLU A 132 -10.21 -13.65 -16.49
C GLU A 132 -9.11 -13.71 -17.55
N GLU A 133 -8.20 -12.74 -17.60
CA GLU A 133 -7.04 -12.73 -18.50
C GLU A 133 -6.16 -14.00 -18.34
N ASP A 134 -5.79 -14.36 -17.10
CA ASP A 134 -5.00 -15.55 -16.78
C ASP A 134 -5.78 -16.87 -16.98
N PHE A 135 -7.12 -16.84 -17.09
CA PHE A 135 -7.92 -18.02 -17.44
C PHE A 135 -7.99 -18.22 -18.96
N TRP A 136 -8.29 -17.15 -19.72
CA TRP A 136 -8.42 -17.21 -21.18
C TRP A 136 -7.10 -17.32 -21.94
N LEU A 137 -5.96 -17.00 -21.31
CA LEU A 137 -4.61 -17.08 -21.92
C LEU A 137 -3.84 -18.37 -21.58
N ARG A 138 -4.49 -19.38 -21.00
CA ARG A 138 -3.89 -20.70 -20.78
C ARG A 138 -4.16 -21.64 -21.96
N PRO A 139 -3.11 -22.23 -22.57
CA PRO A 139 -3.25 -23.24 -23.63
C PRO A 139 -3.65 -24.61 -23.06
#